data_AF-A0A923Y0V6-F1
#
_entry.id   AF-A0A923Y0V6-F1
#
_cell.length_a   1.000
_cell.length_b   1.000
_cell.length_c   1.000
_cell.angle_alpha   90.00
_cell.angle_beta   90.00
_cell.angle_gamma   90.00
#
_symmetry.space_group_name_H-M   'P 1'
#
loop_
_entity.id
_entity.type
_entity.pdbx_description
1 polymer ?
#
loop_
_entity_poly.entity_id
_entity_poly.type
_entity_poly.pdbx_seq_one_letter_code
_entity_poly.pdbx_strand_id
1 'polypeptide(L)'
;MAISHFANEDVQVSLLATSGYGAVAANVLAERFGVTRQYAESVLEQGYGLLSPRLDREKARAALPLLSALGLRVALQPVESMPPDEFADVSIRLRDLALAPKLVVTLERMLGLTGLNAASFIGPQGYVVRDLSSARAEWLCNALRPLTGVICAISEQQTAFYDLFAERKLSGNDHAEVKRQLRLMGCGIGGFGDAVGLGLERRVLDRILAQFPDLGLFGIDRAFQRYELLVIGRGALTGQEFADFMMSRPAAQAIQPRKLMESLPLRLENWL
;
A
#
# COMPACT_ATOMS: atom_id res chain seq x y z
N MET A 1 5.97 -1.09 -49.38
CA MET A 1 4.86 -2.06 -49.22
C MET A 1 5.42 -3.27 -48.49
N ALA A 2 4.64 -3.81 -47.55
CA ALA A 2 4.86 -4.98 -46.69
C ALA A 2 5.75 -4.79 -45.45
N ILE A 3 5.39 -5.23 -44.23
CA ILE A 3 4.15 -5.75 -43.63
C ILE A 3 4.26 -5.37 -42.13
N SER A 4 3.14 -4.93 -41.57
CA SER A 4 2.86 -4.70 -40.16
C SER A 4 3.36 -5.82 -39.23
N HIS A 5 4.33 -5.52 -38.37
CA HIS A 5 4.60 -6.28 -37.15
C HIS A 5 3.77 -5.67 -36.01
N PHE A 6 2.44 -5.77 -36.09
CA PHE A 6 1.60 -5.68 -34.90
C PHE A 6 1.79 -7.01 -34.16
N ALA A 7 2.87 -7.11 -33.39
CA ALA A 7 3.01 -8.18 -32.43
C ALA A 7 1.88 -8.00 -31.41
N ASN A 8 0.84 -8.84 -31.51
CA ASN A 8 0.01 -9.14 -30.36
C ASN A 8 0.93 -9.78 -29.32
N GLU A 9 1.51 -8.96 -28.46
CA GLU A 9 2.34 -9.42 -27.35
C GLU A 9 1.46 -10.19 -26.40
N ASP A 10 1.54 -11.52 -26.42
CA ASP A 10 0.88 -12.31 -25.40
C ASP A 10 1.45 -11.97 -24.02
N VAL A 11 0.58 -11.99 -23.02
CA VAL A 11 0.91 -11.75 -21.61
C VAL A 11 0.58 -12.97 -20.75
N GLN A 12 1.45 -13.23 -19.78
CA GLN A 12 1.16 -13.98 -18.59
C GLN A 12 0.25 -13.17 -17.66
N VAL A 13 -0.76 -13.82 -17.10
CA VAL A 13 -1.71 -13.24 -16.14
C VAL A 13 -1.56 -13.94 -14.80
N SER A 14 -1.20 -13.21 -13.76
CA SER A 14 -1.05 -13.74 -12.39
C SER A 14 -2.00 -13.05 -11.43
N LEU A 15 -2.69 -13.79 -10.57
CA LEU A 15 -3.41 -13.28 -9.40
C LEU A 15 -2.39 -12.88 -8.33
N LEU A 16 -2.51 -11.64 -7.85
CA LEU A 16 -1.65 -11.05 -6.83
C LEU A 16 -2.31 -11.01 -5.46
N ALA A 17 -3.63 -10.80 -5.41
CA ALA A 17 -4.39 -10.73 -4.16
C ALA A 17 -5.90 -10.87 -4.41
N THR A 18 -6.63 -11.20 -3.35
CA THR A 18 -8.10 -11.22 -3.31
C THR A 18 -8.60 -10.40 -2.11
N SER A 19 -9.66 -9.61 -2.28
CA SER A 19 -10.29 -8.83 -1.20
C SER A 19 -11.69 -9.30 -0.80
N GLY A 20 -12.02 -10.55 -1.15
CA GLY A 20 -13.17 -11.29 -0.61
C GLY A 20 -14.43 -11.26 -1.48
N TYR A 21 -14.48 -12.10 -2.54
CA TYR A 21 -15.68 -12.61 -3.24
C TYR A 21 -15.34 -13.89 -4.06
N GLY A 22 -14.62 -14.86 -3.46
CA GLY A 22 -13.98 -15.97 -4.18
C GLY A 22 -14.92 -16.84 -5.03
N ALA A 23 -16.13 -17.16 -4.56
CA ALA A 23 -17.02 -18.08 -5.29
C ALA A 23 -17.55 -17.50 -6.62
N VAL A 24 -17.81 -16.19 -6.69
CA VAL A 24 -18.29 -15.51 -7.91
C VAL A 24 -17.12 -15.27 -8.88
N ALA A 25 -15.96 -14.94 -8.33
CA ALA A 25 -14.71 -14.76 -9.07
C ALA A 25 -14.31 -16.01 -9.88
N ALA A 26 -14.49 -17.21 -9.34
CA ALA A 26 -14.07 -18.45 -9.99
C ALA A 26 -14.72 -18.67 -11.37
N ASN A 27 -16.02 -18.39 -11.51
CA ASN A 27 -16.72 -18.55 -12.79
C ASN A 27 -16.24 -17.53 -13.83
N VAL A 28 -16.03 -16.28 -13.40
CA VAL A 28 -15.51 -15.22 -14.27
C VAL A 28 -14.09 -15.53 -14.73
N LEU A 29 -13.25 -16.05 -13.82
CA LEU A 29 -11.90 -16.46 -14.15
C LEU A 29 -11.89 -17.60 -15.17
N ALA A 30 -12.72 -18.63 -14.97
CA ALA A 30 -12.83 -19.76 -15.89
C ALA A 30 -13.26 -19.32 -17.30
N GLU A 31 -14.27 -18.47 -17.40
CA GLU A 31 -14.80 -17.99 -18.69
C GLU A 31 -13.82 -17.06 -19.43
N ARG A 32 -13.15 -16.14 -18.71
CA ARG A 32 -12.31 -15.11 -19.33
C ARG A 32 -10.88 -15.55 -19.59
N PHE A 33 -10.34 -16.46 -18.76
CA PHE A 33 -8.96 -16.93 -18.87
C PHE A 33 -8.84 -18.34 -19.43
N GLY A 34 -9.97 -19.03 -19.68
CA GLY A 34 -9.97 -20.38 -20.24
C GLY A 34 -9.42 -21.45 -19.29
N VAL A 35 -9.42 -21.16 -17.99
CA VAL A 35 -9.03 -22.12 -16.94
C VAL A 35 -10.21 -22.96 -16.49
N THR A 36 -9.93 -24.11 -15.89
CA THR A 36 -10.99 -24.88 -15.24
C THR A 36 -11.48 -24.14 -13.99
N ARG A 37 -12.76 -24.27 -13.68
CA ARG A 37 -13.34 -23.67 -12.46
C ARG A 37 -12.62 -24.15 -11.20
N GLN A 38 -12.30 -25.44 -11.12
CA GLN A 38 -11.58 -26.03 -9.98
C GLN A 38 -10.18 -25.42 -9.80
N TYR A 39 -9.48 -25.12 -10.91
CA TYR A 39 -8.19 -24.42 -10.84
C TYR A 39 -8.36 -22.97 -10.36
N ALA A 40 -9.35 -22.25 -10.90
CA ALA A 40 -9.64 -20.89 -10.46
C ALA A 40 -10.00 -20.83 -8.96
N GLU A 41 -10.79 -21.77 -8.46
CA GLU A 41 -11.10 -21.92 -7.03
C GLU A 41 -9.82 -22.15 -6.22
N SER A 42 -8.95 -23.07 -6.64
CA SER A 42 -7.66 -23.33 -5.97
C SER A 42 -6.76 -22.10 -5.91
N VAL A 43 -6.66 -21.31 -6.99
CA VAL A 43 -5.82 -20.09 -7.04
C VAL A 43 -6.42 -18.99 -6.16
N LEU A 44 -7.75 -18.88 -6.12
CA LEU A 44 -8.45 -17.93 -5.26
C LEU A 44 -8.34 -18.28 -3.77
N GLU A 45 -8.38 -19.57 -3.42
CA GLU A 45 -8.16 -20.07 -2.06
C GLU A 45 -6.74 -19.79 -1.57
N GLN A 46 -5.75 -19.95 -2.45
CA GLN A 46 -4.35 -19.61 -2.16
C GLN A 46 -4.14 -18.10 -2.04
N GLY A 47 -5.00 -17.29 -2.67
CA GLY A 47 -4.94 -15.83 -2.66
C GLY A 47 -3.94 -15.23 -3.65
N TYR A 48 -3.13 -16.05 -4.30
CA TYR A 48 -2.15 -15.69 -5.32
C TYR A 48 -1.93 -16.88 -6.27
N GLY A 49 -1.42 -16.62 -7.48
CA GLY A 49 -1.03 -17.70 -8.40
C GLY A 49 -1.18 -17.34 -9.87
N LEU A 50 -0.65 -18.21 -10.73
CA LEU A 50 -0.79 -18.03 -12.18
C LEU A 50 -2.25 -18.28 -12.60
N LEU A 51 -2.84 -17.38 -13.38
CA LEU A 51 -4.16 -17.57 -13.97
C LEU A 51 -4.08 -18.01 -15.42
N SER A 52 -3.20 -17.40 -16.21
CA SER A 52 -2.95 -17.85 -17.57
C SER A 52 -1.48 -17.64 -17.93
N PRO A 53 -0.78 -18.68 -18.42
CA PRO A 53 0.60 -18.54 -18.87
C PRO A 53 0.72 -17.69 -20.14
N ARG A 54 -0.36 -17.58 -20.92
CA ARG A 54 -0.35 -16.92 -22.22
C ARG A 54 -1.77 -16.49 -22.60
N LEU A 55 -2.01 -15.19 -22.62
CA LEU A 55 -3.25 -14.59 -23.06
C LEU A 55 -2.95 -13.38 -23.94
N ASP A 56 -3.77 -13.18 -24.96
CA ASP A 56 -3.74 -11.95 -25.76
C ASP A 56 -3.89 -10.71 -24.85
N ARG A 57 -2.96 -9.75 -24.98
CA ARG A 57 -2.90 -8.56 -24.10
C ARG A 57 -4.16 -7.71 -24.12
N GLU A 58 -4.82 -7.58 -25.27
CA GLU A 58 -6.07 -6.79 -25.37
C GLU A 58 -7.20 -7.50 -24.63
N LYS A 59 -7.31 -8.83 -24.76
CA LYS A 59 -8.25 -9.63 -23.96
C LYS A 59 -7.96 -9.53 -22.46
N ALA A 60 -6.69 -9.59 -22.08
CA ALA A 60 -6.27 -9.50 -20.68
C ALA A 60 -6.60 -8.12 -20.07
N ARG A 61 -6.31 -7.03 -20.81
CA ARG A 61 -6.63 -5.65 -20.39
C ARG A 61 -8.12 -5.41 -20.29
N ALA A 62 -8.92 -5.94 -21.22
CA ALA A 62 -10.37 -5.81 -21.18
C ALA A 62 -11.00 -6.46 -19.93
N ALA A 63 -10.35 -7.46 -19.33
CA ALA A 63 -10.83 -8.11 -18.11
C ALA A 63 -10.50 -7.34 -16.81
N LEU A 64 -9.51 -6.45 -16.81
CA LEU A 64 -9.02 -5.76 -15.60
C LEU A 64 -10.12 -5.01 -14.82
N PRO A 65 -11.02 -4.23 -15.44
CA PRO A 65 -12.05 -3.50 -14.69
C PRO A 65 -13.02 -4.43 -13.96
N LEU A 66 -13.38 -5.55 -14.60
CA LEU A 66 -14.26 -6.55 -14.01
C LEU A 66 -13.59 -7.26 -12.83
N LEU A 67 -12.32 -7.64 -12.97
CA LEU A 67 -11.55 -8.30 -11.91
C LEU A 67 -11.36 -7.38 -10.71
N SER A 68 -11.06 -6.10 -10.97
CA SER A 68 -11.00 -5.07 -9.93
C SER A 68 -12.33 -4.92 -9.19
N ALA A 69 -13.47 -4.91 -9.91
CA ALA A 69 -14.80 -4.86 -9.30
C ALA A 69 -15.12 -6.09 -8.43
N LEU A 70 -14.54 -7.24 -8.75
CA LEU A 70 -14.63 -8.49 -7.97
C LEU A 70 -13.61 -8.57 -6.83
N GLY A 71 -12.81 -7.53 -6.62
CA GLY A 71 -11.77 -7.51 -5.59
C GLY A 71 -10.56 -8.38 -5.90
N LEU A 72 -10.32 -8.69 -7.18
CA LEU A 72 -9.17 -9.46 -7.62
C LEU A 72 -8.10 -8.53 -8.18
N ARG A 73 -6.86 -8.75 -7.76
CA ARG A 73 -5.69 -8.05 -8.30
C ARG A 73 -4.94 -8.97 -9.22
N VAL A 74 -4.68 -8.52 -10.44
CA VAL A 74 -3.97 -9.31 -11.44
C VAL A 74 -2.83 -8.52 -12.07
N ALA A 75 -1.69 -9.16 -12.28
CA ALA A 75 -0.56 -8.64 -13.04
C ALA A 75 -0.61 -9.19 -14.48
N LEU A 76 -0.29 -8.32 -15.45
CA LEU A 76 -0.06 -8.70 -16.84
C LEU A 76 1.44 -8.53 -17.14
N GLN A 77 2.14 -9.62 -17.44
CA GLN A 77 3.57 -9.64 -17.76
C GLN A 77 3.76 -10.18 -19.17
N PRO A 78 4.55 -9.56 -20.06
CA PRO A 78 4.88 -10.18 -21.35
C PRO A 78 5.45 -11.60 -21.17
N VAL A 79 5.06 -12.55 -22.03
CA VAL A 79 5.50 -13.96 -21.91
C VAL A 79 7.03 -14.11 -22.05
N GLU A 80 7.69 -13.18 -22.72
CA GLU A 80 9.14 -13.18 -22.94
C GLU A 80 9.93 -12.22 -22.03
N SER A 81 9.25 -11.46 -21.16
CA SER A 81 9.98 -10.68 -20.17
C SER A 81 10.45 -11.60 -19.06
N MET A 82 11.77 -11.63 -18.83
CA MET A 82 12.36 -12.03 -17.54
C MET A 82 11.48 -11.46 -16.42
N PRO A 83 11.19 -12.22 -15.35
CA PRO A 83 10.44 -11.68 -14.23
C PRO A 83 11.09 -10.35 -13.86
N PRO A 84 10.31 -9.26 -13.72
CA PRO A 84 10.89 -7.99 -13.32
C PRO A 84 11.65 -8.24 -12.03
N ASP A 85 12.85 -7.67 -11.90
CA ASP A 85 13.65 -7.80 -10.69
C ASP A 85 12.72 -7.60 -9.47
N GLU A 86 12.59 -8.64 -8.65
CA GLU A 86 11.67 -8.66 -7.52
C GLU A 86 12.26 -7.80 -6.40
N PHE A 87 11.94 -6.51 -6.48
CA PHE A 87 12.28 -5.56 -5.45
C PHE A 87 11.16 -5.45 -4.42
N ALA A 88 11.57 -5.38 -3.16
CA ALA A 88 10.74 -5.16 -2.00
C ALA A 88 11.29 -4.00 -1.18
N ASP A 89 10.37 -3.29 -0.55
CA ASP A 89 10.67 -2.28 0.45
C ASP A 89 10.46 -2.89 1.85
N VAL A 90 11.23 -2.42 2.83
CA VAL A 90 11.07 -2.79 4.23
C VAL A 90 10.80 -1.55 5.06
N SER A 91 9.62 -1.48 5.67
CA SER A 91 9.30 -0.52 6.72
C SER A 91 9.79 -1.04 8.06
N ILE A 92 10.54 -0.20 8.78
CA ILE A 92 11.05 -0.44 10.12
C ILE A 92 10.45 0.60 11.05
N ARG A 93 9.78 0.12 12.10
CA ARG A 93 9.05 0.92 13.07
C ARG A 93 9.45 0.56 14.49
N LEU A 94 9.26 1.52 15.39
CA LEU A 94 9.52 1.37 16.81
C LEU A 94 8.22 1.48 17.59
N ARG A 95 7.99 0.52 18.50
CA ARG A 95 6.93 0.64 19.53
C ARG A 95 7.30 1.67 20.59
N ASP A 96 8.60 1.82 20.85
CA ASP A 96 9.17 2.76 21.81
C ASP A 96 10.36 3.46 21.17
N LEU A 97 10.30 4.80 21.07
CA LEU A 97 11.37 5.62 20.51
C LEU A 97 12.67 5.57 21.32
N ALA A 98 12.63 5.15 22.59
CA ALA A 98 13.83 4.93 23.40
C ALA A 98 14.76 3.86 22.79
N LEU A 99 14.24 2.97 21.93
CA LEU A 99 15.03 1.96 21.21
C LEU A 99 15.79 2.52 20.01
N ALA A 100 15.48 3.75 19.56
CA ALA A 100 16.04 4.31 18.34
C ALA A 100 17.57 4.35 18.32
N PRO A 101 18.30 4.78 19.38
CA PRO A 101 19.77 4.83 19.33
C PRO A 101 20.40 3.47 19.05
N LYS A 102 19.86 2.39 19.64
CA LYS A 102 20.34 1.03 19.42
C LYS A 102 20.04 0.57 18.00
N LEU A 103 18.82 0.83 17.52
CA LEU A 103 18.40 0.45 16.17
C LEU A 103 19.21 1.19 15.09
N VAL A 104 19.48 2.48 15.27
CA VAL A 104 20.33 3.28 14.37
C VAL A 104 21.69 2.60 14.20
N VAL A 105 22.40 2.33 15.30
CA VAL A 105 23.72 1.68 15.26
C VAL A 105 23.66 0.31 14.58
N THR A 106 22.59 -0.45 14.81
CA THR A 106 22.38 -1.75 14.15
C THR A 106 22.18 -1.60 12.64
N LEU A 107 21.33 -0.66 12.19
CA LEU A 107 21.04 -0.44 10.78
C LEU A 107 22.22 0.15 10.02
N GLU A 108 22.91 1.14 10.60
CA GLU A 108 24.13 1.70 10.01
C GLU A 108 25.18 0.62 9.77
N ARG A 109 25.35 -0.31 10.71
CA ARG A 109 26.28 -1.45 10.56
C ARG A 109 25.82 -2.47 9.51
N MET A 110 24.53 -2.80 9.49
CA MET A 110 23.99 -3.84 8.61
C MET A 110 23.85 -3.40 7.15
N LEU A 111 23.55 -2.12 6.94
CA LEU A 111 23.16 -1.56 5.65
C LEU A 111 24.12 -0.47 5.15
N GLY A 112 25.13 -0.07 5.95
CA GLY A 112 26.07 0.99 5.57
C GLY A 112 25.44 2.38 5.49
N LEU A 113 24.31 2.57 6.17
CA LEU A 113 23.58 3.84 6.17
C LEU A 113 24.29 4.89 7.03
N THR A 114 24.06 6.16 6.74
CA THR A 114 24.57 7.29 7.52
C THR A 114 23.45 8.31 7.77
N GLY A 115 23.54 9.05 8.89
CA GLY A 115 22.62 10.14 9.20
C GLY A 115 21.25 9.71 9.73
N LEU A 116 21.09 8.43 10.07
CA LEU A 116 19.89 7.91 10.72
C LEU A 116 19.80 8.43 12.16
N ASN A 117 18.61 8.87 12.58
CA ASN A 117 18.37 9.32 13.95
C ASN A 117 16.97 8.92 14.43
N ALA A 118 16.62 9.26 15.66
CA ALA A 118 15.32 8.90 16.23
C ALA A 118 14.13 9.47 15.43
N ALA A 119 14.26 10.66 14.84
CA ALA A 119 13.21 11.29 14.05
C ALA A 119 12.93 10.52 12.74
N SER A 120 13.91 9.76 12.22
CA SER A 120 13.75 8.93 11.03
C SER A 120 12.66 7.85 11.16
N PHE A 121 12.23 7.52 12.38
CA PHE A 121 11.24 6.47 12.67
C PHE A 121 9.86 7.00 13.04
N ILE A 122 9.68 8.33 13.19
CA ILE A 122 8.44 8.93 13.72
C ILE A 122 7.34 9.02 12.65
N GLY A 123 7.71 9.03 11.37
CA GLY A 123 6.76 9.19 10.27
C GLY A 123 5.73 8.06 10.14
N PRO A 124 4.64 8.29 9.37
CA PRO A 124 3.50 7.36 9.23
C PRO A 124 3.88 5.97 8.70
N GLN A 125 4.97 5.89 7.94
CA GLN A 125 5.53 4.65 7.38
C GLN A 125 6.73 4.09 8.16
N GLY A 126 7.15 4.77 9.23
CA GLY A 126 8.46 4.54 9.86
C GLY A 126 9.62 4.83 8.91
N TYR A 127 10.77 4.22 9.19
CA TYR A 127 11.92 4.28 8.30
C TYR A 127 11.79 3.21 7.21
N VAL A 128 11.87 3.59 5.93
CA VAL A 128 11.71 2.65 4.81
C VAL A 128 13.05 2.45 4.13
N VAL A 129 13.53 1.21 4.11
CA VAL A 129 14.65 0.78 3.27
C VAL A 129 14.07 0.30 1.95
N ARG A 130 14.48 0.93 0.85
CA ARG A 130 13.90 0.69 -0.48
C ARG A 130 14.76 -0.21 -1.35
N ASP A 131 14.13 -0.75 -2.40
CA ASP A 131 14.78 -1.40 -3.54
C ASP A 131 15.68 -2.59 -3.14
N LEU A 132 15.25 -3.35 -2.12
CA LEU A 132 15.92 -4.58 -1.69
C LEU A 132 15.44 -5.75 -2.54
N SER A 133 16.30 -6.73 -2.80
CA SER A 133 15.79 -8.03 -3.28
C SER A 133 14.92 -8.69 -2.21
N SER A 134 13.96 -9.53 -2.60
CA SER A 134 13.10 -10.28 -1.67
C SER A 134 13.89 -11.00 -0.57
N ALA A 135 14.98 -11.70 -0.94
CA ALA A 135 15.85 -12.38 0.02
C ALA A 135 16.54 -11.41 1.00
N ARG A 136 16.92 -10.21 0.55
CA ARG A 136 17.54 -9.19 1.41
C ARG A 136 16.52 -8.54 2.35
N ALA A 137 15.29 -8.33 1.89
CA ALA A 137 14.20 -7.84 2.70
C ALA A 137 13.84 -8.82 3.84
N GLU A 138 13.72 -10.11 3.52
CA GLU A 138 13.50 -11.16 4.51
C GLU A 138 14.64 -11.27 5.52
N TRP A 139 15.89 -11.27 5.03
CA TRP A 139 17.08 -11.28 5.88
C TRP A 139 17.08 -10.11 6.87
N LEU A 140 16.76 -8.90 6.40
CA LEU A 140 16.72 -7.70 7.23
C LEU A 140 15.65 -7.85 8.34
N CYS A 141 14.44 -8.26 7.98
CA CYS A 141 13.37 -8.50 8.95
C CYS A 141 13.75 -9.57 9.99
N ASN A 142 14.36 -10.68 9.55
CA ASN A 142 14.80 -11.76 10.44
C ASN A 142 15.92 -11.30 11.38
N ALA A 143 16.86 -10.49 10.89
CA ALA A 143 17.95 -9.94 11.69
C ALA A 143 17.50 -8.91 12.73
N LEU A 144 16.40 -8.18 12.46
CA LEU A 144 15.82 -7.22 13.41
C LEU A 144 14.83 -7.85 14.40
N ARG A 145 14.30 -9.04 14.11
CA ARG A 145 13.34 -9.76 14.96
C ARG A 145 13.78 -9.92 16.43
N PRO A 146 15.06 -10.14 16.78
CA PRO A 146 15.50 -10.24 18.18
C PRO A 146 15.39 -8.93 18.97
N LEU A 147 15.23 -7.78 18.31
CA LEU A 147 15.06 -6.48 18.96
C LEU A 147 13.59 -6.28 19.35
N THR A 148 13.23 -6.71 20.56
CA THR A 148 11.88 -6.50 21.11
C THR A 148 11.47 -5.04 21.01
N GLY A 149 10.32 -4.77 20.39
CA GLY A 149 9.82 -3.42 20.16
C GLY A 149 10.11 -2.86 18.76
N VAL A 150 10.91 -3.54 17.94
CA VAL A 150 11.05 -3.26 16.51
C VAL A 150 9.97 -4.02 15.73
N ILE A 151 9.27 -3.33 14.83
CA ILE A 151 8.27 -3.92 13.94
C ILE A 151 8.77 -3.73 12.51
N CYS A 152 8.88 -4.83 11.76
CA CYS A 152 9.23 -4.79 10.35
C CYS A 152 8.03 -5.23 9.49
N ALA A 153 7.86 -4.61 8.33
CA ALA A 153 6.90 -5.02 7.31
C ALA A 153 7.58 -5.00 5.94
N ILE A 154 7.34 -6.02 5.13
CA ILE A 154 7.83 -6.14 3.75
C ILE A 154 6.68 -5.77 2.81
N SER A 155 6.98 -5.03 1.74
CA SER A 155 6.05 -4.77 0.65
C SER A 155 6.75 -4.98 -0.69
N GLU A 156 6.17 -5.81 -1.54
CA GLU A 156 6.67 -6.06 -2.90
C GLU A 156 6.29 -4.91 -3.81
N GLN A 157 7.27 -4.24 -4.43
CA GLN A 157 7.01 -3.03 -5.21
C GLN A 157 6.10 -3.25 -6.42
N GLN A 158 6.11 -4.46 -7.00
CA GLN A 158 5.28 -4.81 -8.15
C GLN A 158 3.78 -4.84 -7.80
N THR A 159 3.47 -5.14 -6.55
CA THR A 159 2.09 -5.28 -6.06
C THR A 159 1.74 -4.19 -5.04
N ALA A 160 2.67 -3.31 -4.70
CA ALA A 160 2.46 -2.19 -3.79
C ALA A 160 1.46 -1.18 -4.37
N PHE A 161 0.66 -0.59 -3.48
CA PHE A 161 -0.18 0.56 -3.78
C PHE A 161 0.18 1.70 -2.86
N TYR A 162 0.28 2.89 -3.42
CA TYR A 162 0.70 4.08 -2.71
C TYR A 162 -0.45 5.08 -2.65
N ASP A 163 -0.63 5.71 -1.49
CA ASP A 163 -1.40 6.94 -1.42
C ASP A 163 -0.45 8.12 -1.45
N LEU A 164 -0.87 9.17 -2.16
CA LEU A 164 -0.08 10.37 -2.40
C LEU A 164 -0.44 11.42 -1.36
N PHE A 165 0.56 11.96 -0.68
CA PHE A 165 0.43 13.01 0.32
C PHE A 165 1.31 14.21 -0.07
N ALA A 166 1.10 15.32 0.63
CA ALA A 166 1.92 16.51 0.51
C ALA A 166 2.47 16.91 1.88
N GLU A 167 3.76 17.23 1.96
CA GLU A 167 4.41 17.67 3.21
C GLU A 167 3.83 18.99 3.73
N ARG A 168 3.28 19.77 2.82
CA ARG A 168 2.64 21.05 3.08
C ARG A 168 1.28 21.11 2.42
N LYS A 169 0.40 21.91 2.99
CA LYS A 169 -0.90 22.20 2.37
C LYS A 169 -0.68 22.82 0.99
N LEU A 170 -1.19 22.15 -0.03
CA LEU A 170 -1.13 22.63 -1.41
C LEU A 170 -2.02 23.86 -1.60
N SER A 171 -1.61 24.76 -2.50
CA SER A 171 -2.49 25.85 -2.93
C SER A 171 -3.70 25.31 -3.70
N GLY A 172 -4.77 26.09 -3.82
CA GLY A 172 -5.99 25.67 -4.53
C GLY A 172 -5.72 25.28 -5.98
N ASN A 173 -4.82 26.00 -6.66
CA ASN A 173 -4.45 25.73 -8.05
C ASN A 173 -3.59 24.47 -8.17
N ASP A 174 -2.57 24.32 -7.33
CA ASP A 174 -1.70 23.14 -7.34
C ASP A 174 -2.49 21.87 -7.05
N HIS A 175 -3.37 21.94 -6.06
CA HIS A 175 -4.24 20.83 -5.70
C HIS A 175 -5.21 20.46 -6.82
N ALA A 176 -5.79 21.45 -7.51
CA ALA A 176 -6.66 21.19 -8.66
C ALA A 176 -5.90 20.53 -9.83
N GLU A 177 -4.67 20.98 -10.08
CA GLU A 177 -3.85 20.45 -11.17
C GLU A 177 -3.40 19.01 -10.92
N VAL A 178 -2.92 18.70 -9.70
CA VAL A 178 -2.57 17.32 -9.33
C VAL A 178 -3.79 16.41 -9.45
N LYS A 179 -4.96 16.83 -8.95
CA LYS A 179 -6.21 16.07 -9.08
C LYS A 179 -6.63 15.87 -10.54
N ARG A 180 -6.41 16.86 -11.41
CA ARG A 180 -6.66 16.76 -12.85
C ARG A 180 -5.79 15.68 -13.48
N GLN A 181 -4.48 15.67 -13.19
CA GLN A 181 -3.56 14.66 -13.72
C GLN A 181 -3.91 13.24 -13.24
N LEU A 182 -4.23 13.10 -11.95
CA LEU A 182 -4.68 11.82 -11.39
C LEU A 182 -5.94 11.30 -12.09
N ARG A 183 -6.92 12.16 -12.39
CA ARG A 183 -8.12 11.79 -13.17
C ARG A 183 -7.79 11.36 -14.58
N LEU A 184 -6.92 12.09 -15.27
CA LEU A 184 -6.50 11.74 -16.64
C LEU A 184 -5.82 10.37 -16.71
N MET A 185 -5.15 9.97 -15.62
CA MET A 185 -4.54 8.65 -15.47
C MET A 185 -5.50 7.58 -14.93
N GLY A 186 -6.77 7.91 -14.69
CA GLY A 186 -7.77 6.96 -14.16
C GLY A 186 -7.57 6.60 -12.69
N CYS A 187 -6.81 7.39 -11.94
CA CYS A 187 -6.47 7.10 -10.55
C CYS A 187 -7.54 7.57 -9.56
N GLY A 188 -7.58 6.91 -8.39
CA GLY A 188 -8.38 7.35 -7.27
C GLY A 188 -7.91 8.71 -6.75
N ILE A 189 -8.87 9.55 -6.38
CA ILE A 189 -8.60 10.87 -5.77
C ILE A 189 -9.02 10.80 -4.30
N GLY A 190 -8.22 11.43 -3.44
CA GLY A 190 -8.61 11.59 -2.05
C GLY A 190 -9.89 12.42 -1.91
N GLY A 191 -10.92 11.79 -1.35
CA GLY A 191 -12.17 12.43 -0.93
C GLY A 191 -12.32 12.57 0.59
N PHE A 192 -11.52 11.82 1.35
CA PHE A 192 -11.54 11.78 2.81
C PHE A 192 -10.11 11.65 3.35
N GLY A 193 -9.72 12.49 4.31
CA GLY A 193 -8.34 12.59 4.84
C GLY A 193 -7.41 13.50 4.03
N ASP A 194 -6.11 13.45 4.36
CA ASP A 194 -5.07 14.32 3.78
C ASP A 194 -4.42 13.78 2.50
N ALA A 195 -4.77 12.55 2.08
CA ALA A 195 -4.28 11.99 0.84
C ALA A 195 -4.85 12.78 -0.36
N VAL A 196 -3.97 13.15 -1.30
CA VAL A 196 -4.33 13.85 -2.55
C VAL A 196 -4.75 12.84 -3.62
N GLY A 197 -4.09 11.68 -3.67
CA GLY A 197 -4.34 10.57 -4.59
C GLY A 197 -4.34 9.23 -3.86
N LEU A 198 -5.11 8.27 -4.39
CA LEU A 198 -5.34 6.99 -3.74
C LEU A 198 -5.00 5.81 -4.65
N GLY A 199 -4.29 4.83 -4.11
CA GLY A 199 -4.11 3.51 -4.71
C GLY A 199 -3.27 3.53 -5.98
N LEU A 200 -2.24 4.35 -5.99
CA LEU A 200 -1.34 4.52 -7.12
C LEU A 200 -0.37 3.35 -7.22
N GLU A 201 -0.17 2.82 -8.41
CA GLU A 201 0.95 1.94 -8.69
C GLU A 201 2.27 2.73 -8.70
N ARG A 202 3.40 2.05 -8.42
CA ARG A 202 4.73 2.69 -8.33
C ARG A 202 5.06 3.57 -9.54
N ARG A 203 4.82 3.08 -10.76
CA ARG A 203 5.08 3.83 -12.01
C ARG A 203 4.26 5.12 -12.13
N VAL A 204 3.02 5.09 -11.63
CA VAL A 204 2.14 6.28 -11.64
C VAL A 204 2.58 7.27 -10.58
N LEU A 205 2.93 6.78 -9.38
CA LEU A 205 3.51 7.61 -8.32
C LEU A 205 4.78 8.32 -8.82
N ASP A 206 5.74 7.59 -9.37
CA ASP A 206 7.02 8.14 -9.84
C ASP A 206 6.79 9.20 -10.93
N ARG A 207 5.83 8.99 -11.84
CA ARG A 207 5.46 9.98 -12.85
C ARG A 207 4.88 11.25 -12.22
N ILE A 208 3.97 11.14 -11.26
CA ILE A 208 3.39 12.29 -10.56
C ILE A 208 4.47 13.06 -9.81
N LEU A 209 5.36 12.36 -9.09
CA LEU A 209 6.45 12.99 -8.35
C LEU A 209 7.42 13.72 -9.30
N ALA A 210 7.73 13.13 -10.45
CA ALA A 210 8.57 13.77 -11.46
C ALA A 210 7.90 14.97 -12.14
N GLN A 211 6.58 14.95 -12.30
CA GLN A 211 5.82 16.05 -12.90
C GLN A 211 5.66 17.25 -11.97
N PHE A 212 5.65 17.02 -10.64
CA PHE A 212 5.40 18.05 -9.63
C PHE A 212 6.48 18.06 -8.53
N PRO A 213 7.77 18.26 -8.89
CA PRO A 213 8.88 18.12 -7.95
C PRO A 213 8.84 19.15 -6.80
N ASP A 214 8.32 20.35 -7.06
CA ASP A 214 8.35 21.46 -6.09
C ASP A 214 7.19 21.45 -5.09
N LEU A 215 6.23 20.54 -5.25
CA LEU A 215 5.02 20.50 -4.42
C LEU A 215 5.22 19.77 -3.08
N GLY A 216 6.40 19.20 -2.83
CA GLY A 216 6.66 18.40 -1.62
C GLY A 216 5.73 17.18 -1.55
N LEU A 217 5.44 16.58 -2.71
CA LEU A 217 4.63 15.39 -2.79
C LEU A 217 5.46 14.16 -2.41
N PHE A 218 4.83 13.21 -1.74
CA PHE A 218 5.44 11.93 -1.43
C PHE A 218 4.39 10.82 -1.41
N GLY A 219 4.81 9.61 -1.79
CA GLY A 219 3.97 8.42 -1.74
C GLY A 219 4.24 7.60 -0.50
N ILE A 220 3.16 7.14 0.14
CA ILE A 220 3.21 6.17 1.23
C ILE A 220 2.60 4.86 0.76
N ASP A 221 3.38 3.78 0.83
CA ASP A 221 2.87 2.44 0.60
C ASP A 221 1.79 2.11 1.63
N ARG A 222 0.61 1.69 1.17
CA ARG A 222 -0.52 1.31 2.01
C ARG A 222 -0.19 0.18 2.98
N ALA A 223 0.72 -0.72 2.63
CA ALA A 223 1.19 -1.77 3.53
C ALA A 223 1.95 -1.19 4.74
N PHE A 224 2.51 0.01 4.61
CA PHE A 224 3.26 0.69 5.66
C PHE A 224 2.47 1.77 6.38
N GLN A 225 1.32 2.19 5.84
CA GLN A 225 0.47 3.19 6.47
C GLN A 225 0.03 2.76 7.86
N ARG A 226 0.16 3.69 8.81
CA ARG A 226 -0.38 3.55 10.15
C ARG A 226 -1.64 4.41 10.26
N TYR A 227 -2.72 3.78 10.69
CA TYR A 227 -3.90 4.51 11.14
C TYR A 227 -3.81 4.64 12.66
N GLU A 228 -3.69 5.87 13.14
CA GLU A 228 -3.96 6.14 14.55
C GLU A 228 -5.48 6.28 14.72
N LEU A 229 -6.07 5.37 15.49
CA LEU A 229 -7.49 5.45 15.79
C LEU A 229 -7.68 6.48 16.91
N LEU A 230 -8.09 7.67 16.54
CA LEU A 230 -8.50 8.71 17.49
C LEU A 230 -9.95 8.49 17.89
N VAL A 231 -10.18 8.39 19.20
CA VAL A 231 -11.53 8.42 19.77
C VAL A 231 -11.91 9.88 19.98
N ILE A 232 -12.71 10.43 19.07
CA ILE A 232 -13.09 11.85 19.12
C ILE A 232 -14.44 12.12 19.81
N GLY A 233 -15.12 11.07 20.28
CA GLY A 233 -16.42 11.18 20.95
C GLY A 233 -16.91 9.86 21.54
N ARG A 234 -17.83 9.96 22.50
CA ARG A 234 -18.47 8.80 23.17
C ARG A 234 -19.59 8.14 22.35
N GLY A 235 -20.09 8.83 21.33
CA GLY A 235 -21.26 8.38 20.57
C GLY A 235 -22.47 8.16 21.48
N ALA A 236 -23.10 6.99 21.39
CA ALA A 236 -24.26 6.62 22.21
C ALA A 236 -23.89 6.07 23.61
N LEU A 237 -22.60 5.91 23.92
CA LEU A 237 -22.16 5.39 25.21
C LEU A 237 -22.50 6.38 26.34
N THR A 238 -22.90 5.84 27.48
CA THR A 238 -22.97 6.60 28.73
C THR A 238 -21.56 7.01 29.18
N GLY A 239 -21.48 8.01 30.07
CA GLY A 239 -20.18 8.46 30.59
C GLY A 239 -19.38 7.35 31.27
N GLN A 240 -20.07 6.43 31.97
CA GLN A 240 -19.44 5.30 32.66
C GLN A 240 -18.94 4.24 31.67
N GLU A 241 -19.76 3.85 30.69
CA GLU A 241 -19.34 2.88 29.65
C GLU A 241 -18.15 3.38 28.83
N PHE A 242 -18.12 4.69 28.55
CA PHE A 242 -16.99 5.30 27.87
C PHE A 242 -15.72 5.31 28.73
N ALA A 243 -15.84 5.61 30.02
CA ALA A 243 -14.72 5.55 30.96
C ALA A 243 -14.17 4.12 31.08
N ASP A 244 -15.05 3.13 31.22
CA ASP A 244 -14.68 1.71 31.29
C ASP A 244 -14.04 1.23 29.97
N PHE A 245 -14.58 1.67 28.83
CA PHE A 245 -14.01 1.40 27.51
C PHE A 245 -12.58 1.95 27.40
N MET A 246 -12.34 3.19 27.84
CA MET A 246 -11.00 3.80 27.83
C MET A 246 -10.07 3.07 28.81
N MET A 247 -10.50 2.76 30.03
CA MET A 247 -9.68 2.07 31.03
C MET A 247 -9.31 0.64 30.65
N SER A 248 -10.14 -0.04 29.86
CA SER A 248 -9.88 -1.41 29.40
C SER A 248 -8.75 -1.55 28.37
N ARG A 249 -8.20 -0.42 27.86
CA ARG A 249 -7.18 -0.44 26.80
C ARG A 249 -5.81 0.04 27.29
N PRO A 250 -4.74 -0.75 27.10
CA PRO A 250 -3.38 -0.39 27.54
C PRO A 250 -2.82 0.92 26.95
N ALA A 251 -3.29 1.32 25.76
CA ALA A 251 -2.82 2.52 25.06
C ALA A 251 -3.61 3.80 25.39
N ALA A 252 -4.73 3.70 26.13
CA ALA A 252 -5.60 4.84 26.41
C ALA A 252 -4.97 5.90 27.34
N GLN A 253 -3.91 5.54 28.07
CA GLN A 253 -3.17 6.49 28.92
C GLN A 253 -2.37 7.53 28.12
N ALA A 254 -2.11 7.30 26.82
CA ALA A 254 -1.40 8.24 25.95
C ALA A 254 -2.33 9.16 25.13
N ILE A 255 -3.65 8.90 25.16
CA ILE A 255 -4.63 9.70 24.42
C ILE A 255 -4.96 10.92 25.27
N GLN A 256 -4.33 12.07 25.00
CA GLN A 256 -4.83 13.34 25.53
C GLN A 256 -6.18 13.63 24.86
N PRO A 257 -7.29 13.69 25.60
CA PRO A 257 -8.57 14.07 25.03
C PRO A 257 -8.51 15.56 24.69
N ARG A 258 -8.13 15.91 23.44
CA ARG A 258 -8.40 17.24 22.90
C ARG A 258 -9.91 17.39 22.79
N LYS A 259 -10.47 18.28 23.62
CA LYS A 259 -11.89 18.72 23.64
C LYS A 259 -12.86 17.74 22.96
N LEU A 260 -13.32 16.75 23.71
CA LEU A 260 -14.43 15.88 23.35
C LEU A 260 -15.61 16.74 22.88
N MET A 261 -15.91 16.71 21.58
CA MET A 261 -17.12 17.33 21.05
C MET A 261 -18.25 16.29 21.17
N GLU A 262 -19.17 16.52 22.09
CA GLU A 262 -20.20 15.56 22.51
C GLU A 262 -21.19 15.13 21.40
N SER A 263 -21.11 15.71 20.20
CA SER A 263 -22.12 15.58 19.15
C SER A 263 -21.60 15.15 17.77
N LEU A 264 -20.32 14.81 17.63
CA LEU A 264 -19.79 14.37 16.33
C LEU A 264 -19.65 12.84 16.26
N PRO A 265 -20.01 12.21 15.12
CA PRO A 265 -19.71 10.80 14.89
C PRO A 265 -18.20 10.58 14.96
N LEU A 266 -17.76 9.39 15.39
CA LEU A 266 -16.35 9.00 15.40
C LEU A 266 -15.69 9.33 14.04
N ARG A 267 -14.86 10.37 14.02
CA ARG A 267 -14.03 10.75 12.88
C ARG A 267 -12.67 10.10 13.05
N LEU A 268 -12.29 9.34 12.03
CA LEU A 268 -10.93 8.89 11.81
C LEU A 268 -10.18 10.07 11.18
N GLU A 269 -9.32 10.72 11.97
CA GLU A 269 -8.41 11.74 11.46
C GLU A 269 -6.99 11.19 11.53
N ASN A 270 -6.29 11.17 10.40
CA ASN A 270 -4.86 10.89 10.34
C ASN A 270 -4.13 12.21 10.61
N TRP A 271 -3.16 12.24 11.52
CA TRP A 271 -2.26 13.39 11.66
C TRP A 271 -0.85 13.01 11.19
N LEU A 272 -0.27 13.91 10.40
CA LEU A 272 1.14 14.01 10.01
C LEU A 272 2.00 14.54 11.16
#